data_AF-A0AAU2NA45-F1
#
_entry.id   AF-A0AAU2NA45-F1
#
_cell.length_a   1.000
_cell.length_b   1.000
_cell.length_c   1.000
_cell.angle_alpha   90.00
_cell.angle_beta   90.00
_cell.angle_gamma   90.00
#
_symmetry.space_group_name_H-M   'P 1'
#
loop_
_entity.id
_entity.type
_entity.pdbx_description
1 polymer ?
#
loop_
_entity_poly.entity_id
_entity_poly.type
_entity_poly.pdbx_seq_one_letter_code
_entity_poly.pdbx_strand_id
1 'polypeptide(L)'
;MHGLLFADHRAALDTAAACVRDCRTQDVVGWLHTSLHLLAEARLSLGLHEEARAAAEEGLAVAGQFGRRHRETYLRATLATLAALQGDHERCTGLGEAALEHADAHGIGLAAAHALRALGLLDLGAGDAGSALARLEAARDRAGHPVLTAFLLPDLVEAAVRAGQVERAAHAVAVMTRWAGAAQQPAAWALARRCQALTSSGAGAGEHFTAALRLHEEGTAQPFERARTELLYGEWLRRERRRSDARGRLRSALETFEGLGARAWASRARTELQACGETLDPAGRRDELLDRISPQEREVVRLAATGATNRQIAARLFLSPRTVGHHLYRAFPKLGVTTRNDLPLLLDRDR
;
A
#
# COMPACT_ATOMS: atom_id res chain seq x y z
N MET A 1 11.04 -19.31 11.51
CA MET A 1 11.23 -18.22 10.51
C MET A 1 9.99 -17.35 10.35
N HIS A 2 8.79 -17.88 10.12
CA HIS A 2 7.56 -17.06 10.07
C HIS A 2 7.34 -16.19 11.34
N GLY A 3 7.58 -16.72 12.54
CA GLY A 3 7.51 -15.90 13.77
C GLY A 3 8.53 -14.74 13.83
N LEU A 4 9.71 -14.89 13.21
CA LEU A 4 10.73 -13.83 13.12
C LEU A 4 10.36 -12.79 12.05
N LEU A 5 9.86 -13.26 10.90
CA LEU A 5 9.38 -12.41 9.80
C LEU A 5 8.33 -11.39 10.23
N PHE A 6 7.57 -11.68 11.28
CA PHE A 6 6.48 -10.80 11.73
C PHE A 6 6.85 -9.93 12.94
N ALA A 7 7.90 -10.26 13.69
CA ALA A 7 8.21 -9.59 14.95
C ALA A 7 9.56 -8.86 14.96
N ASP A 8 10.60 -9.45 14.35
CA ASP A 8 11.93 -8.86 14.24
C ASP A 8 12.38 -8.86 12.77
N HIS A 9 11.97 -7.80 12.08
CA HIS A 9 12.22 -7.66 10.65
C HIS A 9 13.71 -7.47 10.32
N ARG A 10 14.52 -6.95 11.25
CA ARG A 10 15.96 -6.77 11.02
C ARG A 10 16.68 -8.10 11.10
N ALA A 11 16.43 -8.89 12.13
CA ALA A 11 16.97 -10.26 12.21
C ALA A 11 16.48 -11.11 11.04
N ALA A 12 15.22 -10.93 10.60
CA ALA A 12 14.69 -11.59 9.42
C ALA A 12 15.44 -11.20 8.13
N LEU A 13 15.75 -9.90 7.94
CA LEU A 13 16.55 -9.41 6.83
C LEU A 13 17.95 -10.03 6.83
N ASP A 14 18.65 -9.96 7.97
CA ASP A 14 20.03 -10.45 8.08
C ASP A 14 20.10 -11.96 7.82
N THR A 15 19.14 -12.72 8.36
CA THR A 15 19.00 -14.17 8.13
C THR A 15 18.70 -14.47 6.66
N ALA A 16 17.71 -13.82 6.07
CA ALA A 16 17.33 -14.07 4.67
C ALA A 16 18.46 -13.70 3.70
N ALA A 17 19.16 -12.59 3.97
CA ALA A 17 20.33 -12.19 3.19
C ALA A 17 21.48 -13.20 3.31
N ALA A 18 21.72 -13.77 4.50
CA ALA A 18 22.68 -14.85 4.68
C ALA A 18 22.27 -16.09 3.86
N CYS A 19 21.01 -16.53 3.95
CA CYS A 19 20.52 -17.67 3.17
C CYS A 19 20.67 -17.46 1.65
N VAL A 20 20.44 -16.25 1.13
CA VAL A 20 20.67 -15.95 -0.29
C VAL A 20 22.15 -16.05 -0.65
N ARG A 21 23.05 -15.53 0.18
CA ARG A 21 24.50 -15.66 -0.04
C ARG A 21 24.93 -17.12 -0.04
N ASP A 22 24.48 -17.90 0.94
CA ASP A 22 24.84 -19.32 1.08
C ASP A 22 24.31 -20.15 -0.10
N CYS A 23 23.08 -19.89 -0.56
CA CYS A 23 22.53 -20.56 -1.76
C CYS A 23 23.40 -20.29 -3.00
N ARG A 24 23.96 -19.08 -3.12
CA ARG A 24 24.82 -18.68 -4.24
C ARG A 24 26.24 -19.24 -4.15
N THR A 25 26.81 -19.33 -2.95
CA THR A 25 28.19 -19.82 -2.76
C THR A 25 28.29 -21.34 -2.74
N GLN A 26 27.25 -22.04 -2.30
CA GLN A 26 27.23 -23.51 -2.18
C GLN A 26 26.51 -24.21 -3.34
N ASP A 27 26.15 -23.47 -4.39
CA ASP A 27 25.40 -23.95 -5.58
C ASP A 27 24.08 -24.66 -5.25
N VAL A 28 23.44 -24.28 -4.14
CA VAL A 28 22.13 -24.82 -3.70
C VAL A 28 21.00 -24.03 -4.36
N VAL A 29 21.00 -23.99 -5.70
CA VAL A 29 20.07 -23.17 -6.51
C VAL A 29 18.61 -23.54 -6.25
N GLY A 30 18.35 -24.81 -5.91
CA GLY A 30 17.02 -25.31 -5.58
C GLY A 30 16.33 -24.61 -4.39
N TRP A 31 17.05 -23.89 -3.53
CA TRP A 31 16.49 -23.14 -2.41
C TRP A 31 16.52 -21.61 -2.60
N LEU A 32 17.23 -21.11 -3.62
CA LEU A 32 17.42 -19.67 -3.85
C LEU A 32 16.10 -18.90 -3.96
N HIS A 33 15.14 -19.41 -4.74
CA HIS A 33 13.80 -18.82 -4.86
C HIS A 33 13.04 -18.66 -3.52
N THR A 34 13.26 -19.57 -2.55
CA THR A 34 12.65 -19.47 -1.22
C THR A 34 13.34 -18.39 -0.40
N SER A 35 14.68 -18.37 -0.41
CA SER A 35 15.47 -17.35 0.28
C SER A 35 15.18 -15.94 -0.26
N LEU A 36 15.02 -15.80 -1.58
CA LEU A 36 14.67 -14.54 -2.23
C LEU A 36 13.27 -14.05 -1.85
N HIS A 37 12.27 -14.95 -1.74
CA HIS A 37 10.95 -14.58 -1.23
C HIS A 37 11.02 -14.05 0.21
N LEU A 38 11.74 -14.74 1.10
CA LEU A 38 11.91 -14.32 2.50
C LEU A 38 12.64 -12.97 2.60
N LEU A 39 13.64 -12.76 1.75
CA LEU A 39 14.38 -11.50 1.65
C LEU A 39 13.47 -10.36 1.17
N ALA A 40 12.62 -10.63 0.17
CA ALA A 40 11.64 -9.67 -0.32
C ALA A 40 10.64 -9.27 0.77
N GLU A 41 10.08 -10.22 1.52
CA GLU A 41 9.15 -9.95 2.63
C GLU A 41 9.79 -9.15 3.76
N ALA A 42 11.05 -9.45 4.12
CA ALA A 42 11.78 -8.70 5.14
C ALA A 42 12.06 -7.26 4.68
N ARG A 43 12.51 -7.07 3.43
CA ARG A 43 12.73 -5.75 2.83
C ARG A 43 11.44 -4.94 2.70
N LEU A 44 10.35 -5.58 2.29
CA LEU A 44 9.01 -4.99 2.24
C LEU A 44 8.61 -4.45 3.61
N SER A 45 8.73 -5.29 4.65
CA SER A 45 8.42 -4.91 6.03
C SER A 45 9.26 -3.75 6.55
N LEU A 46 10.48 -3.59 6.02
CA LEU A 46 11.42 -2.52 6.37
C LEU A 46 11.29 -1.26 5.50
N GLY A 47 10.33 -1.22 4.56
CA GLY A 47 10.15 -0.10 3.64
C GLY A 47 11.17 -0.02 2.49
N LEU A 48 12.01 -1.04 2.32
CA LEU A 48 13.01 -1.15 1.24
C LEU A 48 12.35 -1.64 -0.06
N HIS A 49 11.34 -0.92 -0.55
CA HIS A 49 10.41 -1.39 -1.59
C HIS A 49 11.08 -1.75 -2.92
N GLU A 50 12.05 -0.96 -3.37
CA GLU A 50 12.78 -1.23 -4.62
C GLU A 50 13.63 -2.51 -4.50
N GLU A 51 14.34 -2.68 -3.39
CA GLU A 51 15.13 -3.88 -3.15
C GLU A 51 14.25 -5.12 -2.93
N ALA A 52 13.08 -4.94 -2.32
CA ALA A 52 12.07 -5.99 -2.16
C ALA A 52 11.54 -6.43 -3.52
N ARG A 53 11.25 -5.48 -4.43
CA ARG A 53 10.83 -5.77 -5.80
C ARG A 53 11.90 -6.55 -6.55
N ALA A 54 13.15 -6.08 -6.52
CA ALA A 54 14.25 -6.75 -7.19
C ALA A 54 14.42 -8.21 -6.71
N ALA A 55 14.36 -8.45 -5.39
CA ALA A 55 14.44 -9.81 -4.85
C ALA A 55 13.23 -10.68 -5.25
N ALA A 56 12.02 -10.13 -5.26
CA ALA A 56 10.82 -10.87 -5.65
C ALA A 56 10.80 -11.18 -7.16
N GLU A 57 11.23 -10.27 -8.02
CA GLU A 57 11.33 -10.49 -9.47
C GLU A 57 12.41 -11.52 -9.81
N GLU A 58 13.59 -11.44 -9.18
CA GLU A 58 14.63 -12.47 -9.30
C GLU A 58 14.10 -13.82 -8.82
N GLY A 59 13.48 -13.85 -7.63
CA GLY A 59 12.91 -15.06 -7.06
C GLY A 59 11.86 -15.70 -7.97
N LEU A 60 11.02 -14.88 -8.62
CA LEU A 60 9.98 -15.33 -9.54
C LEU A 60 10.59 -15.93 -10.81
N ALA A 61 11.62 -15.30 -11.37
CA ALA A 61 12.34 -15.82 -12.53
C ALA A 61 13.00 -17.17 -12.22
N VAL A 62 13.70 -17.27 -11.08
CA VAL A 62 14.31 -18.53 -10.62
C VAL A 62 13.26 -19.60 -10.38
N ALA A 63 12.16 -19.29 -9.68
CA ALA A 63 11.08 -20.24 -9.44
C ALA A 63 10.49 -20.80 -10.74
N GLY A 64 10.28 -19.94 -11.75
CA GLY A 64 9.79 -20.32 -13.07
C GLY A 64 10.73 -21.28 -13.81
N GLN A 65 12.05 -21.04 -13.77
CA GLN A 65 13.04 -21.92 -14.41
C GLN A 65 13.01 -23.35 -13.85
N PHE A 66 12.72 -23.51 -12.57
CA PHE A 66 12.64 -24.81 -11.90
C PHE A 66 11.21 -25.37 -11.79
N GLY A 67 10.22 -24.72 -12.42
CA GLY A 67 8.81 -25.14 -12.38
C GLY A 67 8.20 -25.12 -10.98
N ARG A 68 8.70 -24.27 -10.07
CA ARG A 68 8.27 -24.19 -8.66
C ARG A 68 7.04 -23.29 -8.52
N ARG A 69 5.92 -23.71 -9.12
CA ARG A 69 4.67 -22.94 -9.19
C ARG A 69 4.13 -22.50 -7.83
N HIS A 70 4.32 -23.30 -6.78
CA HIS A 70 3.92 -22.92 -5.42
C HIS A 70 4.68 -21.67 -4.93
N ARG A 71 5.97 -21.54 -5.23
CA ARG A 71 6.76 -20.34 -4.89
C ARG A 71 6.42 -19.16 -5.77
N GLU A 72 6.20 -19.38 -7.07
CA GLU A 72 5.73 -18.30 -7.96
C GLU A 72 4.48 -17.63 -7.40
N THR A 73 3.57 -18.41 -6.80
CA THR A 73 2.34 -17.90 -6.17
C THR A 73 2.65 -16.89 -5.06
N TYR A 74 3.54 -17.23 -4.14
CA TYR A 74 3.96 -16.32 -3.05
C TYR A 74 4.65 -15.07 -3.59
N LEU A 75 5.59 -15.23 -4.52
CA LEU A 75 6.34 -14.13 -5.11
C LEU A 75 5.44 -13.16 -5.89
N ARG A 76 4.43 -13.67 -6.60
CA ARG A 76 3.39 -12.85 -7.23
C ARG A 76 2.58 -12.08 -6.19
N ALA A 77 2.21 -12.70 -5.07
CA ALA A 77 1.50 -12.00 -3.98
C ALA A 77 2.34 -10.89 -3.32
N THR A 78 3.65 -11.11 -3.12
CA THR A 78 4.57 -10.06 -2.65
C THR A 78 4.67 -8.90 -3.66
N LEU A 79 4.80 -9.21 -4.96
CA LEU A 79 4.79 -8.18 -6.01
C LEU A 79 3.45 -7.45 -6.11
N ALA A 80 2.33 -8.14 -5.91
CA ALA A 80 1.01 -7.54 -5.82
C ALA A 80 0.91 -6.58 -4.62
N THR A 81 1.51 -6.92 -3.48
CA THR A 81 1.56 -6.04 -2.30
C THR A 81 2.38 -4.78 -2.59
N LEU A 82 3.52 -4.90 -3.26
CA LEU A 82 4.33 -3.75 -3.69
C LEU A 82 3.56 -2.84 -4.66
N ALA A 83 2.83 -3.42 -5.61
CA ALA A 83 1.97 -2.67 -6.52
C ALA A 83 0.81 -1.98 -5.78
N ALA A 84 0.20 -2.65 -4.80
CA ALA A 84 -0.85 -2.08 -3.95
C ALA A 84 -0.35 -0.85 -3.19
N LEU A 85 0.85 -0.93 -2.59
CA LEU A 85 1.48 0.18 -1.89
C LEU A 85 1.69 1.38 -2.82
N GLN A 86 2.11 1.15 -4.06
CA GLN A 86 2.30 2.20 -5.07
C GLN A 86 0.99 2.76 -5.63
N GLY A 87 -0.14 2.07 -5.45
CA GLY A 87 -1.42 2.41 -6.08
C GLY A 87 -1.52 1.99 -7.55
N ASP A 88 -0.67 1.06 -8.00
CA ASP A 88 -0.74 0.49 -9.35
C ASP A 88 -1.84 -0.59 -9.38
N HIS A 89 -3.06 -0.14 -9.72
CA HIS A 89 -4.25 -0.97 -9.68
C HIS A 89 -4.19 -2.14 -10.66
N GLU A 90 -3.73 -1.88 -11.89
CA GLU A 90 -3.69 -2.90 -12.95
C GLU A 90 -2.68 -4.00 -12.58
N ARG A 91 -1.46 -3.62 -12.18
CA ARG A 91 -0.43 -4.57 -11.80
C ARG A 91 -0.79 -5.34 -10.53
N CYS A 92 -1.33 -4.67 -9.52
CA CYS A 92 -1.76 -5.32 -8.28
C CYS A 92 -2.86 -6.35 -8.53
N THR A 93 -3.90 -5.96 -9.28
CA THR A 93 -5.03 -6.84 -9.61
C THR A 93 -4.57 -8.04 -10.41
N GLY A 94 -3.82 -7.84 -11.50
CA GLY A 94 -3.35 -8.94 -12.34
C GLY A 94 -2.45 -9.94 -11.60
N LEU A 95 -1.52 -9.46 -10.76
CA LEU A 95 -0.65 -10.33 -9.98
C LEU A 95 -1.40 -11.03 -8.84
N GLY A 96 -2.27 -10.30 -8.13
CA GLY A 96 -3.03 -10.80 -7.00
C GLY A 96 -4.04 -11.86 -7.41
N GLU A 97 -4.82 -11.61 -8.48
CA GLU A 97 -5.81 -12.56 -9.00
C GLU A 97 -5.14 -13.82 -9.55
N ALA A 98 -4.05 -13.68 -10.32
CA ALA A 98 -3.29 -14.84 -10.82
C ALA A 98 -2.69 -15.70 -9.68
N ALA A 99 -2.23 -15.05 -8.60
CA ALA A 99 -1.77 -15.77 -7.41
C ALA A 99 -2.93 -16.46 -6.67
N LEU A 100 -4.06 -15.78 -6.52
CA LEU A 100 -5.25 -16.31 -5.85
C LEU A 100 -5.84 -17.51 -6.59
N GLU A 101 -6.01 -17.40 -7.92
CA GLU A 101 -6.53 -18.49 -8.76
C GLU A 101 -5.68 -19.76 -8.61
N HIS A 102 -4.35 -19.61 -8.72
CA HIS A 102 -3.45 -20.75 -8.57
C HIS A 102 -3.46 -21.30 -7.14
N ALA A 103 -3.48 -20.43 -6.11
CA ALA A 103 -3.52 -20.85 -4.72
C ALA A 103 -4.79 -21.64 -4.40
N ASP A 104 -5.95 -21.20 -4.88
CA ASP A 104 -7.24 -21.85 -4.65
C ASP A 104 -7.33 -23.20 -5.37
N ALA A 105 -6.87 -23.25 -6.62
CA ALA A 105 -6.84 -24.50 -7.41
C ALA A 105 -5.97 -25.60 -6.76
N HIS A 106 -5.00 -25.23 -5.94
CA HIS A 106 -4.03 -26.16 -5.33
C HIS A 106 -4.08 -26.20 -3.79
N GLY A 107 -5.08 -25.57 -3.17
CA GLY A 107 -5.27 -25.58 -1.72
C GLY A 107 -4.16 -24.89 -0.91
N ILE A 108 -3.48 -23.88 -1.46
CA ILE A 108 -2.36 -23.17 -0.82
C ILE A 108 -2.90 -21.97 -0.01
N GLY A 109 -3.59 -22.25 1.10
CA GLY A 109 -4.35 -21.25 1.86
C GLY A 109 -3.56 -20.00 2.29
N LEU A 110 -2.31 -20.15 2.74
CA LEU A 110 -1.48 -19.00 3.12
C LEU A 110 -1.11 -18.12 1.90
N ALA A 111 -0.85 -18.70 0.73
CA ALA A 111 -0.57 -17.91 -0.47
C ALA A 111 -1.83 -17.15 -0.94
N ALA A 112 -3.01 -17.78 -0.87
CA ALA A 112 -4.29 -17.12 -1.11
C ALA A 112 -4.49 -15.94 -0.15
N ALA A 113 -4.15 -16.11 1.14
CA ALA A 113 -4.23 -15.04 2.13
C ALA A 113 -3.32 -13.85 1.81
N HIS A 114 -2.07 -14.09 1.37
CA HIS A 114 -1.17 -13.01 0.93
C HIS A 114 -1.72 -12.27 -0.30
N ALA A 115 -2.25 -13.00 -1.28
CA ALA A 115 -2.84 -12.41 -2.48
C ALA A 115 -4.09 -11.54 -2.15
N LEU A 116 -4.99 -12.07 -1.34
CA LEU A 116 -6.19 -11.35 -0.87
C LEU A 116 -5.82 -10.14 -0.02
N ARG A 117 -4.77 -10.22 0.82
CA ARG A 117 -4.28 -9.05 1.56
C ARG A 117 -3.77 -7.96 0.61
N ALA A 118 -3.02 -8.31 -0.42
CA ALA A 118 -2.52 -7.34 -1.39
C ALA A 118 -3.67 -6.57 -2.06
N LEU A 119 -4.71 -7.30 -2.51
CA LEU A 119 -5.90 -6.71 -3.10
C LEU A 119 -6.68 -5.85 -2.09
N GLY A 120 -6.85 -6.33 -0.86
CA GLY A 120 -7.52 -5.56 0.20
C GLY A 120 -6.77 -4.29 0.60
N LEU A 121 -5.42 -4.32 0.57
CA LEU A 121 -4.58 -3.15 0.80
C LEU A 121 -4.73 -2.11 -0.32
N LEU A 122 -4.87 -2.55 -1.57
CA LEU A 122 -5.16 -1.69 -2.71
C LEU A 122 -6.49 -0.97 -2.53
N ASP A 123 -7.56 -1.71 -2.19
CA ASP A 123 -8.89 -1.13 -1.96
C ASP A 123 -8.87 -0.11 -0.82
N LEU A 124 -8.18 -0.46 0.28
CA LEU A 124 -8.09 0.41 1.45
C LEU A 124 -7.33 1.71 1.13
N GLY A 125 -6.28 1.61 0.32
CA GLY A 125 -5.57 2.77 -0.22
C GLY A 125 -6.43 3.63 -1.14
N ALA A 126 -7.30 3.00 -1.95
CA ALA A 126 -8.26 3.69 -2.81
C ALA A 126 -9.47 4.27 -2.04
N GLY A 127 -9.64 3.93 -0.76
CA GLY A 127 -10.74 4.38 0.08
C GLY A 127 -11.98 3.50 0.05
N ASP A 128 -11.96 2.36 -0.65
CA ASP A 128 -13.05 1.37 -0.66
C ASP A 128 -12.93 0.41 0.55
N ALA A 129 -13.36 0.89 1.71
CA ALA A 129 -13.29 0.12 2.95
C ALA A 129 -14.17 -1.14 2.94
N GLY A 130 -15.27 -1.15 2.18
CA GLY A 130 -16.20 -2.27 2.10
C GLY A 130 -15.56 -3.46 1.37
N SER A 131 -15.00 -3.21 0.19
CA SER A 131 -14.28 -4.23 -0.58
C SER A 131 -13.02 -4.70 0.15
N ALA A 132 -12.28 -3.77 0.76
CA ALA A 132 -11.11 -4.09 1.58
C ALA A 132 -11.45 -5.07 2.71
N LEU A 133 -12.52 -4.79 3.47
CA LEU A 133 -12.96 -5.63 4.58
C LEU A 133 -13.29 -7.05 4.10
N ALA A 134 -14.10 -7.18 3.05
CA ALA A 134 -14.48 -8.48 2.49
C ALA A 134 -13.26 -9.30 2.06
N ARG A 135 -12.29 -8.68 1.37
CA ARG A 135 -11.06 -9.37 0.94
C ARG A 135 -10.17 -9.77 2.13
N LEU A 136 -10.04 -8.92 3.14
CA LEU A 136 -9.20 -9.18 4.31
C LEU A 136 -9.78 -10.26 5.24
N GLU A 137 -11.10 -10.36 5.35
CA GLU A 137 -11.74 -11.47 6.05
C GLU A 137 -11.59 -12.79 5.30
N ALA A 138 -11.77 -12.77 3.97
CA ALA A 138 -11.46 -13.94 3.14
C ALA A 138 -9.99 -14.36 3.32
N ALA A 139 -9.06 -13.40 3.38
CA ALA A 139 -7.64 -13.67 3.63
C ALA A 139 -7.41 -14.35 4.99
N ARG A 140 -8.03 -13.84 6.06
CA ARG A 140 -7.98 -14.44 7.40
C ARG A 140 -8.48 -15.89 7.37
N ASP A 141 -9.62 -16.11 6.73
CA ASP A 141 -10.27 -17.43 6.71
C ASP A 141 -9.45 -18.44 5.90
N ARG A 142 -8.75 -18.00 4.84
CA ARG A 142 -7.83 -18.87 4.06
C ARG A 142 -6.51 -19.16 4.74
N ALA A 143 -5.98 -18.25 5.57
CA ALA A 143 -4.76 -18.50 6.33
C ALA A 143 -4.96 -19.59 7.40
N GLY A 144 -6.18 -19.72 7.94
CA GLY A 144 -6.63 -20.83 8.79
C GLY A 144 -5.97 -20.96 10.17
N HIS A 145 -4.91 -20.20 10.48
CA HIS A 145 -4.20 -20.27 11.76
C HIS A 145 -3.87 -18.86 12.32
N PRO A 146 -4.17 -18.55 13.60
CA PRO A 146 -4.02 -17.21 14.17
C PRO A 146 -2.63 -16.58 14.00
N VAL A 147 -1.55 -17.36 14.20
CA VAL A 147 -0.16 -16.86 14.02
C VAL A 147 0.10 -16.44 12.57
N LEU A 148 -0.48 -17.13 11.60
CA LEU A 148 -0.32 -16.83 10.18
C LEU A 148 -1.23 -15.69 9.74
N THR A 149 -2.15 -15.21 10.58
CA THR A 149 -3.00 -14.05 10.25
C THR A 149 -2.43 -12.73 10.77
N ALA A 150 -1.49 -12.75 11.72
CA ALA A 150 -1.03 -11.53 12.42
C ALA A 150 -0.62 -10.40 11.45
N PHE A 151 -0.02 -10.74 10.30
CA PHE A 151 0.43 -9.79 9.29
C PHE A 151 -0.69 -8.99 8.58
N LEU A 152 -1.93 -9.49 8.59
CA LEU A 152 -3.07 -8.85 7.90
C LEU A 152 -4.08 -8.22 8.87
N LEU A 153 -4.02 -8.53 10.17
CA LEU A 153 -5.01 -8.08 11.14
C LEU A 153 -5.07 -6.55 11.29
N PRO A 154 -3.96 -5.78 11.26
CA PRO A 154 -4.05 -4.33 11.30
C PRO A 154 -4.82 -3.74 10.12
N ASP A 155 -4.66 -4.33 8.93
CA ASP A 155 -5.41 -3.94 7.73
C ASP A 155 -6.91 -4.23 7.91
N LEU A 156 -7.24 -5.41 8.45
CA LEU A 156 -8.62 -5.83 8.70
C LEU A 156 -9.31 -4.91 9.70
N VAL A 157 -8.63 -4.56 10.81
CA VAL A 157 -9.15 -3.63 11.82
C VAL A 157 -9.43 -2.27 11.20
N GLU A 158 -8.49 -1.72 10.41
CA GLU A 158 -8.69 -0.44 9.75
C GLU A 158 -9.87 -0.49 8.76
N ALA A 159 -9.96 -1.54 7.94
CA ALA A 159 -11.05 -1.70 6.99
C ALA A 159 -12.41 -1.82 7.68
N ALA A 160 -12.51 -2.61 8.76
CA ALA A 160 -13.72 -2.79 9.55
C ALA A 160 -14.21 -1.47 10.15
N VAL A 161 -13.31 -0.71 10.78
CA VAL A 161 -13.65 0.59 11.38
C VAL A 161 -14.09 1.60 10.31
N ARG A 162 -13.40 1.65 9.16
CA ARG A 162 -13.74 2.55 8.05
C ARG A 162 -15.04 2.19 7.34
N ALA A 163 -15.38 0.90 7.29
CA ALA A 163 -16.66 0.41 6.80
C ALA A 163 -17.81 0.61 7.80
N GLY A 164 -17.56 1.19 8.98
CA GLY A 164 -18.55 1.41 10.03
C GLY A 164 -18.95 0.13 10.79
N GLN A 165 -18.17 -0.95 10.65
CA GLN A 165 -18.43 -2.28 11.22
C GLN A 165 -17.40 -2.62 12.30
N VAL A 166 -17.29 -1.74 13.31
CA VAL A 166 -16.26 -1.80 14.37
C VAL A 166 -16.31 -3.11 15.15
N GLU A 167 -17.50 -3.68 15.32
CA GLU A 167 -17.73 -4.97 15.99
C GLU A 167 -16.94 -6.12 15.34
N ARG A 168 -16.73 -6.07 14.02
CA ARG A 168 -15.97 -7.10 13.28
C ARG A 168 -14.47 -7.04 13.56
N ALA A 169 -13.97 -5.93 14.10
CA ALA A 169 -12.56 -5.77 14.46
C ALA A 169 -12.18 -6.44 15.78
N ALA A 170 -13.16 -6.74 16.67
CA ALA A 170 -12.90 -7.14 18.05
C ALA A 170 -11.98 -8.37 18.17
N HIS A 171 -12.23 -9.40 17.36
CA HIS A 171 -11.40 -10.61 17.34
C HIS A 171 -9.96 -10.30 16.90
N ALA A 172 -9.80 -9.49 15.85
CA ALA A 172 -8.48 -9.12 15.33
C ALA A 172 -7.67 -8.31 16.36
N VAL A 173 -8.29 -7.38 17.09
CA VAL A 173 -7.64 -6.61 18.17
C VAL A 173 -7.17 -7.52 19.30
N ALA A 174 -8.00 -8.49 19.71
CA ALA A 174 -7.64 -9.44 20.76
C ALA A 174 -6.45 -10.32 20.35
N VAL A 175 -6.46 -10.84 19.11
CA VAL A 175 -5.35 -11.65 18.57
C VAL A 175 -4.07 -10.82 18.46
N MET A 176 -4.15 -9.58 17.96
CA MET A 176 -2.99 -8.67 17.87
C MET A 176 -2.39 -8.36 19.25
N THR A 177 -3.23 -8.13 20.26
CA THR A 177 -2.77 -7.84 21.62
C THR A 177 -2.06 -9.05 22.23
N ARG A 178 -2.62 -10.25 22.07
CA ARG A 178 -1.98 -11.50 22.52
C ARG A 178 -0.66 -11.75 21.78
N TRP A 179 -0.63 -11.52 20.47
CA TRP A 179 0.56 -11.70 19.66
C TRP A 179 1.67 -10.71 20.04
N ALA A 180 1.34 -9.43 20.27
CA ALA A 180 2.31 -8.45 20.77
C ALA A 180 2.89 -8.85 22.13
N GLY A 181 2.05 -9.36 23.03
CA GLY A 181 2.48 -9.93 24.32
C GLY A 181 3.37 -11.16 24.18
N ALA A 182 3.19 -12.00 23.16
CA ALA A 182 4.04 -13.16 22.92
C ALA A 182 5.35 -12.79 22.19
N ALA A 183 5.31 -11.85 21.25
CA ALA A 183 6.45 -11.41 20.46
C ALA A 183 7.47 -10.61 21.30
N GLN A 184 6.99 -9.83 22.28
CA GLN A 184 7.83 -8.95 23.12
C GLN A 184 8.70 -8.00 22.29
N GLN A 185 8.21 -7.57 21.13
CA GLN A 185 8.88 -6.61 20.24
C GLN A 185 8.11 -5.29 20.18
N PRO A 186 8.78 -4.12 20.20
CA PRO A 186 8.12 -2.82 20.12
C PRO A 186 7.22 -2.67 18.88
N ALA A 187 7.66 -3.19 17.73
CA ALA A 187 6.92 -3.19 16.47
C ALA A 187 5.53 -3.84 16.60
N ALA A 188 5.47 -5.01 17.24
CA ALA A 188 4.22 -5.74 17.44
C ALA A 188 3.24 -4.95 18.33
N TRP A 189 3.77 -4.34 19.40
CA TRP A 189 2.97 -3.47 20.26
C TRP A 189 2.52 -2.19 19.55
N ALA A 190 3.34 -1.59 18.70
CA ALA A 190 2.96 -0.38 17.96
C ALA A 190 1.70 -0.63 17.11
N LEU A 191 1.67 -1.76 16.38
CA LEU A 191 0.51 -2.17 15.59
C LEU A 191 -0.70 -2.52 16.46
N ALA A 192 -0.50 -3.22 17.58
CA ALA A 192 -1.59 -3.53 18.52
C ALA A 192 -2.20 -2.26 19.13
N ARG A 193 -1.37 -1.29 19.53
CA ARG A 193 -1.83 0.01 20.05
C ARG A 193 -2.59 0.81 19.00
N ARG A 194 -2.15 0.81 17.74
CA ARG A 194 -2.93 1.40 16.64
C ARG A 194 -4.31 0.76 16.49
N CYS A 195 -4.39 -0.58 16.54
CA CYS A 195 -5.66 -1.30 16.45
C CYS A 195 -6.60 -0.98 17.62
N GLN A 196 -6.06 -0.87 18.84
CA GLN A 196 -6.80 -0.43 20.02
C GLN A 196 -7.29 1.02 19.87
N ALA A 197 -6.45 1.92 19.35
CA ALA A 197 -6.83 3.31 19.09
C ALA A 197 -8.02 3.42 18.12
N LEU A 198 -8.01 2.66 17.03
CA LEU A 198 -9.07 2.66 16.02
C LEU A 198 -10.42 2.13 16.52
N THR A 199 -10.39 1.26 17.54
CA THR A 199 -11.59 0.63 18.11
C THR A 199 -12.05 1.28 19.41
N SER A 200 -11.33 2.30 19.86
CA SER A 200 -11.64 3.10 21.06
C SER A 200 -12.17 4.48 20.68
N SER A 201 -12.65 5.23 21.67
CA SER A 201 -13.17 6.60 21.48
C SER A 201 -12.60 7.57 22.51
N GLY A 202 -12.63 8.88 22.19
CA GLY A 202 -12.23 9.95 23.11
C GLY A 202 -10.77 9.82 23.58
N ALA A 203 -10.49 10.25 24.81
CA ALA A 203 -9.13 10.31 25.35
C ALA A 203 -8.37 8.98 25.27
N GLY A 204 -9.04 7.84 25.49
CA GLY A 204 -8.42 6.52 25.40
C GLY A 204 -7.88 6.18 24.01
N ALA A 205 -8.56 6.63 22.94
CA ALA A 205 -8.06 6.48 21.57
C ALA A 205 -6.76 7.29 21.36
N GLY A 206 -6.72 8.53 21.86
CA GLY A 206 -5.54 9.40 21.77
C GLY A 206 -4.32 8.87 22.53
N GLU A 207 -4.52 8.28 23.70
CA GLU A 207 -3.46 7.62 24.47
C GLU A 207 -2.88 6.43 23.71
N HIS A 208 -3.73 5.60 23.11
CA HIS A 208 -3.28 4.48 22.29
C HIS A 208 -2.50 4.92 21.05
N PHE A 209 -2.92 5.97 20.34
CA PHE A 209 -2.15 6.51 19.22
C PHE A 209 -0.79 7.05 19.65
N THR A 210 -0.73 7.79 20.76
CA THR A 210 0.52 8.34 21.28
C THR A 210 1.48 7.22 21.68
N ALA A 211 0.98 6.18 22.36
CA ALA A 211 1.76 5.00 22.71
C ALA A 211 2.26 4.26 21.46
N ALA A 212 1.43 4.12 20.42
CA ALA A 212 1.82 3.49 19.16
C ALA A 212 2.98 4.24 18.48
N LEU A 213 2.93 5.57 18.43
CA LEU A 213 3.98 6.38 17.81
C LEU A 213 5.31 6.29 18.57
N ARG A 214 5.28 6.34 19.91
CA ARG A 214 6.49 6.15 20.72
C ARG A 214 7.13 4.78 20.44
N LEU A 215 6.33 3.71 20.37
CA LEU A 215 6.82 2.38 20.06
C LEU A 215 7.40 2.27 18.65
N HIS A 216 6.88 3.03 17.68
CA HIS A 216 7.48 3.12 16.35
C HIS A 216 8.88 3.78 16.38
N GLU A 217 9.06 4.79 17.24
CA GLU A 217 10.32 5.52 17.42
C GLU A 217 11.41 4.72 18.16
N GLU A 218 11.04 3.73 18.97
CA GLU A 218 11.94 2.85 19.74
C GLU A 218 12.74 1.84 18.86
N GLY A 219 13.06 2.22 17.62
CA GLY A 219 13.94 1.45 16.73
C GLY A 219 13.23 0.52 15.76
N THR A 220 11.92 0.68 15.56
CA THR A 220 11.22 -0.10 14.53
C THR A 220 11.50 0.53 13.16
N ALA A 221 12.24 -0.18 12.32
CA ALA A 221 12.52 0.26 10.95
C ALA A 221 11.30 -0.02 10.04
N GLN A 222 10.12 0.48 10.38
CA GLN A 222 8.87 0.26 9.63
C GLN A 222 8.23 1.59 9.20
N PRO A 223 8.86 2.33 8.26
CA PRO A 223 8.44 3.69 7.92
C PRO A 223 7.01 3.76 7.41
N PHE A 224 6.57 2.76 6.64
CA PHE A 224 5.18 2.70 6.14
C PHE A 224 4.16 2.55 7.28
N GLU A 225 4.41 1.65 8.24
CA GLU A 225 3.50 1.42 9.36
C GLU A 225 3.47 2.60 10.35
N ARG A 226 4.59 3.28 10.55
CA ARG A 226 4.66 4.54 11.29
C ARG A 226 3.82 5.61 10.61
N ALA A 227 4.05 5.89 9.34
CA ALA A 227 3.31 6.90 8.56
C ALA A 227 1.80 6.62 8.54
N ARG A 228 1.41 5.35 8.46
CA ARG A 228 0.00 4.95 8.54
C ARG A 228 -0.61 5.18 9.91
N THR A 229 0.16 4.99 10.99
CA THR A 229 -0.25 5.35 12.35
C THR A 229 -0.41 6.87 12.49
N GLU A 230 0.52 7.66 11.95
CA GLU A 230 0.45 9.13 11.94
C GLU A 230 -0.75 9.66 11.15
N LEU A 231 -1.03 9.07 9.99
CA LEU A 231 -2.21 9.39 9.17
C LEU A 231 -3.50 9.18 9.97
N LEU A 232 -3.67 7.98 10.54
CA LEU A 232 -4.86 7.64 11.31
C LEU A 232 -5.00 8.50 12.57
N TYR A 233 -3.89 8.81 13.24
CA TYR A 233 -3.92 9.70 14.40
C TYR A 233 -4.28 11.13 14.00
N GLY A 234 -3.73 11.64 12.90
CA GLY A 234 -4.05 12.96 12.35
C GLY A 234 -5.52 13.09 11.97
N GLU A 235 -6.09 12.06 11.34
CA GLU A 235 -7.52 12.00 11.05
C GLU A 235 -8.38 12.02 12.33
N TRP A 236 -7.98 11.26 13.35
CA TRP A 236 -8.64 11.27 14.65
C TRP A 236 -8.56 12.65 15.33
N LEU A 237 -7.38 13.27 15.38
CA LEU A 237 -7.17 14.61 15.92
C LEU A 237 -8.04 15.65 15.20
N ARG A 238 -8.18 15.55 13.88
CA ARG A 238 -9.08 16.43 13.11
C ARG A 238 -10.54 16.26 13.55
N ARG A 239 -11.01 15.01 13.74
CA ARG A 239 -12.38 14.73 14.23
C ARG A 239 -12.61 15.28 15.63
N GLU A 240 -11.59 15.23 16.50
CA GLU A 240 -11.57 15.85 17.83
C GLU A 240 -11.37 17.38 17.82
N ARG A 241 -11.43 18.02 16.64
CA ARG A 241 -11.24 19.48 16.44
C ARG A 241 -9.84 20.01 16.82
N ARG A 242 -8.85 19.14 16.98
CA ARG A 242 -7.44 19.47 17.28
C ARG A 242 -6.61 19.65 16.00
N ARG A 243 -7.04 20.59 15.14
CA ARG A 243 -6.46 20.77 13.80
C ARG A 243 -4.97 21.15 13.80
N SER A 244 -4.52 21.93 14.79
CA SER A 244 -3.10 22.28 14.95
C SER A 244 -2.22 21.04 15.09
N ASP A 245 -2.65 20.13 15.97
CA ASP A 245 -1.91 18.93 16.32
C ASP A 245 -1.96 17.91 15.16
N ALA A 246 -3.11 17.85 14.47
CA ALA A 246 -3.30 16.99 13.31
C ALA A 246 -2.30 17.29 12.18
N ARG A 247 -2.08 18.58 11.85
CA ARG A 247 -1.20 18.98 10.73
C ARG A 247 0.20 18.42 10.85
N GLY A 248 0.80 18.49 12.04
CA GLY A 248 2.15 17.97 12.27
C GLY A 248 2.26 16.47 12.00
N ARG A 249 1.26 15.68 12.42
CA ARG A 249 1.23 14.23 12.17
C ARG A 249 0.98 13.92 10.70
N LEU A 250 0.00 14.60 10.08
CA LEU A 250 -0.36 14.35 8.68
C LEU A 250 0.76 14.75 7.71
N ARG A 251 1.53 15.81 8.00
CA ARG A 251 2.68 16.22 7.18
C ARG A 251 3.80 15.18 7.21
N SER A 252 4.13 14.68 8.40
CA SER A 252 5.14 13.62 8.54
C SER A 252 4.73 12.32 7.83
N ALA A 253 3.44 11.97 7.91
CA ALA A 253 2.88 10.85 7.17
C ALA A 253 3.01 11.05 5.65
N LEU A 254 2.64 12.24 5.16
CA LEU A 254 2.73 12.59 3.74
C LEU A 254 4.16 12.46 3.21
N GLU A 255 5.12 13.12 3.86
CA GLU A 255 6.54 13.08 3.47
C GLU A 255 7.06 11.64 3.41
N THR A 256 6.69 10.81 4.38
CA THR A 256 7.09 9.40 4.40
C THR A 256 6.44 8.61 3.26
N PHE A 257 5.14 8.81 2.98
CA PHE A 257 4.48 8.13 1.87
C PHE A 257 5.02 8.56 0.51
N GLU A 258 5.35 9.84 0.32
CA GLU A 258 5.99 10.34 -0.90
C GLU A 258 7.38 9.72 -1.10
N GLY A 259 8.20 9.68 -0.04
CA GLY A 259 9.52 9.04 -0.07
C GLY A 259 9.47 7.55 -0.38
N LEU A 260 8.40 6.85 0.03
CA LEU A 260 8.18 5.43 -0.25
C LEU A 260 7.47 5.16 -1.59
N GLY A 261 7.05 6.21 -2.31
CA GLY A 261 6.26 6.09 -3.54
C GLY A 261 4.83 5.56 -3.31
N ALA A 262 4.30 5.67 -2.09
CA ALA A 262 2.99 5.14 -1.70
C ALA A 262 1.84 6.10 -2.07
N ARG A 263 1.57 6.25 -3.38
CA ARG A 263 0.79 7.38 -3.93
C ARG A 263 -0.64 7.50 -3.40
N ALA A 264 -1.35 6.38 -3.27
CA ALA A 264 -2.73 6.38 -2.77
C ALA A 264 -2.79 6.89 -1.31
N TRP A 265 -1.83 6.44 -0.49
CA TRP A 265 -1.69 6.85 0.91
C TRP A 265 -1.25 8.30 1.06
N ALA A 266 -0.31 8.75 0.23
CA ALA A 266 0.07 10.15 0.13
C ALA A 266 -1.15 11.02 -0.20
N SER A 267 -1.96 10.64 -1.19
CA SER A 267 -3.14 11.40 -1.59
C SER A 267 -4.19 11.53 -0.48
N ARG A 268 -4.39 10.46 0.29
CA ARG A 268 -5.23 10.49 1.48
C ARG A 268 -4.68 11.44 2.55
N ALA A 269 -3.37 11.41 2.82
CA ALA A 269 -2.73 12.36 3.74
C ALA A 269 -2.87 13.82 3.28
N ARG A 270 -2.69 14.10 1.97
CA ARG A 270 -2.91 15.43 1.39
C ARG A 270 -4.34 15.92 1.57
N THR A 271 -5.32 15.05 1.33
CA THR A 271 -6.75 15.37 1.50
C THR A 271 -7.06 15.75 2.95
N GLU A 272 -6.52 15.01 3.93
CA GLU A 272 -6.72 15.30 5.35
C GLU A 272 -5.99 16.57 5.82
N LEU A 273 -4.81 16.88 5.25
CA LEU A 273 -4.10 18.16 5.47
C LEU A 273 -4.90 19.35 4.95
N GLN A 274 -5.44 19.24 3.73
CA GLN A 274 -6.31 20.24 3.14
C GLN A 274 -7.57 20.44 4.00
N ALA A 275 -8.16 19.37 4.52
CA ALA A 275 -9.29 19.43 5.46
C ALA A 275 -8.93 20.08 6.81
N CYS A 276 -7.65 20.14 7.17
CA CYS A 276 -7.14 20.90 8.30
C CYS A 276 -6.87 22.39 7.97
N GLY A 277 -7.17 22.84 6.76
CA GLY A 277 -6.97 24.22 6.30
C GLY A 277 -5.54 24.54 5.87
N GLU A 278 -4.72 23.53 5.59
CA GLU A 278 -3.38 23.71 5.02
C GLU A 278 -3.47 23.71 3.49
N THR A 279 -3.13 24.85 2.87
CA THR A 279 -2.98 24.92 1.42
C THR A 279 -1.65 24.28 1.05
N LEU A 280 -1.70 23.01 0.65
CA LEU A 280 -0.55 22.31 0.09
C LEU A 280 -0.22 22.87 -1.31
N ASP A 281 1.07 22.87 -1.65
CA ASP A 281 1.61 23.37 -2.92
C ASP A 281 0.78 22.87 -4.13
N PRO A 282 0.29 23.78 -5.01
CA PRO A 282 -0.43 23.42 -6.24
C PRO A 282 0.27 22.37 -7.11
N ALA A 283 1.61 22.30 -7.06
CA ALA A 283 2.40 21.33 -7.82
C ALA A 283 2.06 19.87 -7.46
N GLY A 284 1.82 19.56 -6.18
CA GLY A 284 1.49 18.21 -5.72
C GLY A 284 0.09 17.75 -6.13
N ARG A 285 -0.89 18.68 -6.13
CA ARG A 285 -2.26 18.41 -6.58
C ARG A 285 -2.33 18.14 -8.09
N ARG A 286 -1.48 18.79 -8.88
CA ARG A 286 -1.37 18.55 -10.32
C ARG A 286 -0.92 17.11 -10.60
N ASP A 287 0.14 16.65 -9.94
CA ASP A 287 0.69 15.33 -10.18
C ASP A 287 -0.31 14.22 -9.79
N GLU A 288 -1.10 14.42 -8.73
CA GLU A 288 -2.24 13.55 -8.39
C GLU A 288 -3.33 13.50 -9.46
N LEU A 289 -3.74 14.66 -9.99
CA LEU A 289 -4.79 14.72 -11.03
C LEU A 289 -4.30 14.07 -12.32
N LEU A 290 -3.03 14.25 -12.67
CA LEU A 290 -2.40 13.60 -13.82
C LEU A 290 -2.24 12.09 -13.64
N ASP A 291 -2.10 11.60 -12.40
CA ASP A 291 -2.05 10.17 -12.08
C ASP A 291 -3.41 9.47 -12.15
N ARG A 292 -4.52 10.21 -12.17
CA ARG A 292 -5.88 9.65 -12.36
C ARG A 292 -6.23 9.37 -13.83
N ILE A 293 -5.40 9.81 -14.77
CA ILE A 293 -5.59 9.60 -16.21
C ILE A 293 -4.51 8.67 -16.76
N SER A 294 -4.87 7.88 -17.76
CA SER A 294 -3.95 6.96 -18.43
C SER A 294 -2.80 7.72 -19.13
N PRO A 295 -1.66 7.08 -19.40
CA PRO A 295 -0.53 7.73 -20.09
C PRO A 295 -0.91 8.36 -21.44
N GLN A 296 -1.83 7.72 -22.18
CA GLN A 296 -2.32 8.21 -23.47
C GLN A 296 -3.24 9.43 -23.32
N GLU A 297 -4.13 9.40 -22.33
CA GLU A 297 -4.95 10.57 -21.97
C GLU A 297 -4.07 11.75 -21.53
N ARG A 298 -3.00 11.48 -20.76
CA ARG A 298 -2.05 12.48 -20.27
C ARG A 298 -1.34 13.20 -21.40
N GLU A 299 -0.83 12.46 -22.39
CA GLU A 299 -0.11 13.06 -23.51
C GLU A 299 -1.03 13.90 -24.41
N VAL A 300 -2.27 13.43 -24.64
CA VAL A 300 -3.30 14.20 -25.36
C VAL A 300 -3.65 15.48 -24.61
N VAL A 301 -3.84 15.42 -23.29
CA VAL A 301 -4.15 16.57 -22.43
C VAL A 301 -3.01 17.59 -22.44
N ARG A 302 -1.75 17.14 -22.34
CA ARG A 302 -0.55 18.00 -22.39
C ARG A 302 -0.47 18.77 -23.70
N LEU A 303 -0.68 18.11 -24.84
CA LEU A 303 -0.70 18.78 -26.13
C LEU A 303 -1.90 19.71 -26.28
N ALA A 304 -3.08 19.34 -25.77
CA ALA A 304 -4.26 20.18 -25.79
C ALA A 304 -4.09 21.48 -24.99
N ALA A 305 -3.39 21.43 -23.86
CA ALA A 305 -3.08 22.59 -23.03
C ALA A 305 -2.14 23.61 -23.71
N THR A 306 -1.37 23.19 -24.72
CA THR A 306 -0.55 24.13 -25.52
C THR A 306 -1.35 24.85 -26.61
N GLY A 307 -2.67 24.64 -26.67
CA GLY A 307 -3.55 25.22 -27.69
C GLY A 307 -3.61 24.45 -29.01
N ALA A 308 -2.93 23.30 -29.13
CA ALA A 308 -3.00 22.47 -30.33
C ALA A 308 -4.43 21.95 -30.56
N THR A 309 -4.91 21.94 -31.80
CA THR A 309 -6.24 21.41 -32.18
C THR A 309 -6.25 19.87 -32.23
N ASN A 310 -7.42 19.24 -32.18
CA ASN A 310 -7.52 17.78 -32.30
C ASN A 310 -6.88 17.22 -33.59
N ARG A 311 -6.88 17.98 -34.70
CA ARG A 311 -6.19 17.60 -35.95
C ARG A 311 -4.67 17.64 -35.81
N GLN A 312 -4.13 18.66 -35.13
CA GLN A 312 -2.69 18.79 -34.89
C GLN A 312 -2.18 17.74 -33.91
N ILE A 313 -2.95 17.45 -32.85
CA ILE A 313 -2.62 16.37 -31.89
C ILE A 313 -2.67 15.01 -32.58
N ALA A 314 -3.72 14.75 -33.37
CA ALA A 314 -3.87 13.54 -34.17
C ALA A 314 -2.65 13.31 -35.08
N ALA A 315 -2.20 14.35 -35.78
CA ALA A 315 -1.00 14.28 -36.62
C ALA A 315 0.28 13.99 -35.84
N ARG A 316 0.44 14.58 -34.63
CA ARG A 316 1.63 14.36 -33.78
C ARG A 316 1.68 12.98 -33.13
N LEU A 317 0.52 12.43 -32.77
CA LEU A 317 0.42 11.15 -32.06
C LEU A 317 0.06 9.97 -32.97
N PHE A 318 -0.04 10.19 -34.29
CA PHE A 318 -0.48 9.19 -35.27
C PHE A 318 -1.86 8.58 -34.93
N LEU A 319 -2.80 9.43 -34.50
CA LEU A 319 -4.17 9.06 -34.14
C LEU A 319 -5.18 9.73 -35.08
N SER A 320 -6.45 9.32 -35.01
CA SER A 320 -7.54 10.06 -35.65
C SER A 320 -7.99 11.26 -34.79
N PRO A 321 -8.46 12.38 -35.38
CA PRO A 321 -9.03 13.50 -34.60
C PRO A 321 -10.20 13.09 -33.69
N ARG A 322 -10.94 12.04 -34.07
CA ARG A 322 -12.03 11.45 -33.28
C ARG A 322 -11.50 10.74 -32.03
N THR A 323 -10.39 9.99 -32.17
CA THR A 323 -9.72 9.31 -31.06
C THR A 323 -9.18 10.31 -30.03
N VAL A 324 -8.59 11.41 -30.50
CA VAL A 324 -8.16 12.52 -29.63
C VAL A 324 -9.34 13.09 -28.84
N GLY A 325 -10.47 13.33 -29.52
CA GLY A 325 -11.70 13.80 -28.85
C GLY A 325 -12.21 12.83 -27.78
N HIS A 326 -12.13 11.52 -28.04
CA HIS A 326 -12.51 10.49 -27.07
C HIS A 326 -11.62 10.49 -25.83
N HIS A 327 -10.29 10.60 -26.00
CA HIS A 327 -9.37 10.71 -24.86
C HIS A 327 -9.64 11.95 -24.01
N LEU A 328 -9.89 13.12 -24.63
CA LEU A 328 -10.25 14.34 -23.90
C LEU A 328 -11.57 14.18 -23.15
N TYR A 329 -12.59 13.59 -23.78
CA TYR A 329 -13.88 13.32 -23.17
C TYR A 329 -13.76 12.45 -21.91
N ARG A 330 -12.89 11.43 -21.93
CA ARG A 330 -12.65 10.58 -20.75
C ARG A 330 -11.78 11.24 -19.69
N ALA A 331 -10.83 12.10 -20.10
CA ALA A 331 -9.91 12.77 -19.19
C ALA A 331 -10.57 13.91 -18.40
N PHE A 332 -11.48 14.67 -19.01
CA PHE A 332 -12.05 15.89 -18.41
C PHE A 332 -12.75 15.63 -17.06
N PRO A 333 -13.65 14.64 -16.91
CA PRO A 333 -14.27 14.34 -15.63
C PRO A 333 -13.26 13.89 -14.56
N LYS A 334 -12.22 13.15 -14.97
CA LYS A 334 -11.17 12.66 -14.07
C LYS A 334 -10.28 13.80 -13.55
N LEU A 335 -10.10 14.84 -14.35
CA LEU A 335 -9.33 16.05 -14.05
C LEU A 335 -10.16 17.17 -13.40
N GLY A 336 -11.49 17.05 -13.39
CA GLY A 336 -12.40 18.09 -12.87
C GLY A 336 -12.46 19.34 -13.75
N VAL A 337 -12.12 19.23 -15.03
CA VAL A 337 -12.18 20.35 -16.00
C VAL A 337 -13.41 20.23 -16.88
N THR A 338 -14.01 21.36 -17.24
CA THR A 338 -15.25 21.38 -18.03
C THR A 338 -15.00 21.81 -19.47
N THR A 339 -13.97 22.63 -19.69
CA THR A 339 -13.60 23.13 -21.01
C THR A 339 -12.13 22.90 -21.30
N ARG A 340 -11.79 22.85 -22.59
CA ARG A 340 -10.40 22.78 -23.05
C ARG A 340 -9.56 23.97 -22.56
N ASN A 341 -10.19 25.13 -22.37
CA ASN A 341 -9.53 26.36 -21.93
C ASN A 341 -9.13 26.32 -20.45
N ASP A 342 -9.62 25.35 -19.69
CA ASP A 342 -9.25 25.14 -18.28
C ASP A 342 -7.91 24.37 -18.18
N LEU A 343 -7.48 23.69 -19.26
CA LEU A 343 -6.28 22.85 -19.26
C LEU A 343 -4.96 23.60 -19.05
N PRO A 344 -4.71 24.78 -19.66
CA PRO A 344 -3.47 25.51 -19.41
C PRO A 344 -3.32 25.90 -17.94
N LEU A 345 -4.41 26.37 -17.31
CA LEU A 345 -4.45 26.72 -15.89
C LEU A 345 -4.19 25.53 -14.95
N LEU A 346 -4.58 24.33 -15.39
CA LEU A 346 -4.32 23.09 -14.65
C LEU A 346 -2.87 22.61 -14.77
N LEU A 347 -2.20 22.90 -15.90
CA LEU A 347 -0.87 22.38 -16.23
C LEU A 347 0.28 23.38 -16.05
N ASP A 348 -0.02 24.65 -15.79
CA ASP A 348 1.02 25.68 -15.65
C ASP A 348 1.95 25.38 -14.46
N ARG A 349 3.25 25.61 -14.66
CA ARG A 349 4.31 25.50 -13.63
C ARG A 349 4.69 26.93 -13.24
N ASP A 350 3.94 27.49 -12.31
CA ASP A 350 4.17 28.77 -11.64
C ASP A 350 3.95 30.04 -12.48
N ARG A 351 3.26 30.98 -11.84
CA ARG A 351 3.73 32.37 -11.78
C ARG A 351 4.41 32.58 -10.44
#